data_AF-A0A931TK41-F1
#
_entry.id   AF-A0A931TK41-F1
#
_cell.length_a   1.000
_cell.length_b   1.000
_cell.length_c   1.000
_cell.angle_alpha   90.00
_cell.angle_beta   90.00
_cell.angle_gamma   90.00
#
_symmetry.space_group_name_H-M   'P 1'
#
loop_
_entity.id
_entity.type
_entity.pdbx_description
1 polymer ?
#
loop_
_entity_poly.entity_id
_entity_poly.type
_entity_poly.pdbx_seq_one_letter_code
_entity_poly.pdbx_strand_id
1 'polypeptide(L)'
;MAPDSERRETRDRRRFARGGRREYDREGFSPLILVVDEDADSSARSEAILAALKFAVAPARSADEALAVMRALRPNLVVARVSDPQRLERQMASSELTAAVPVLIVTDDMRAPQDLIAAIRRVLGARTVA
;
A
#
# COMPACT_ATOMS: atom_id res chain seq x y z
N MET A 1 62.86 -24.85 -8.80
CA MET A 1 61.95 -24.05 -9.65
C MET A 1 60.55 -24.67 -9.49
N ALA A 2 59.78 -24.19 -8.53
CA ALA A 2 58.49 -24.77 -8.14
C ALA A 2 57.35 -24.09 -8.92
N PRO A 3 56.25 -24.80 -9.26
CA PRO A 3 55.16 -24.25 -10.04
C PRO A 3 54.25 -23.37 -9.15
N ASP A 4 54.19 -22.08 -9.47
CA ASP A 4 53.27 -21.15 -8.81
C ASP A 4 51.85 -21.39 -9.33
N SER A 5 51.13 -22.25 -8.63
CA SER A 5 49.73 -22.56 -8.88
C SER A 5 48.90 -21.41 -8.31
N GLU A 6 48.75 -20.32 -9.06
CA GLU A 6 47.87 -19.20 -8.68
C GLU A 6 46.42 -19.69 -8.62
N ARG A 7 45.99 -19.99 -7.39
CA ARG A 7 44.63 -20.34 -7.01
C ARG A 7 43.69 -19.20 -7.37
N ARG A 8 42.99 -19.32 -8.51
CA ARG A 8 41.77 -18.56 -8.80
C ARG A 8 40.61 -19.04 -7.92
N GLU A 9 40.76 -18.92 -6.61
CA GLU A 9 39.65 -19.05 -5.67
C GLU A 9 39.16 -17.65 -5.31
N THR A 10 38.57 -16.95 -6.29
CA THR A 10 37.77 -15.77 -5.97
C THR A 10 36.54 -16.27 -5.23
N ARG A 11 36.56 -16.18 -3.88
CA ARG A 11 35.40 -16.43 -3.03
C ARG A 11 34.20 -15.73 -3.65
N ASP A 12 33.24 -16.55 -4.09
CA ASP A 12 32.02 -16.10 -4.72
C ASP A 12 31.29 -15.09 -3.82
N ARG A 13 31.30 -13.81 -4.23
CA ARG A 13 30.65 -12.68 -3.53
C ARG A 13 29.13 -12.66 -3.75
N ARG A 14 28.51 -13.81 -4.02
CA ARG A 14 27.07 -13.97 -4.30
C ARG A 14 26.30 -14.67 -3.17
N ARG A 15 26.93 -14.91 -2.01
CA ARG A 15 26.30 -15.63 -0.89
C ARG A 15 25.38 -14.81 0.02
N PHE A 16 25.26 -13.51 -0.16
CA PHE A 16 24.35 -12.68 0.65
C PHE A 16 23.42 -11.90 -0.27
N ALA A 17 22.11 -12.00 -0.03
CA ALA A 17 21.11 -11.14 -0.62
C ALA A 17 21.52 -9.69 -0.39
N ARG A 18 21.75 -8.93 -1.47
CA ARG A 18 22.13 -7.52 -1.41
C ARG A 18 20.89 -6.69 -1.05
N GLY A 19 20.40 -6.81 0.18
CA GLY A 19 19.20 -6.12 0.61
C GLY A 19 18.67 -6.67 1.92
N GLY A 20 18.63 -5.81 2.92
CA GLY A 20 18.00 -6.03 4.22
C GLY A 20 17.85 -4.68 4.90
N ARG A 21 16.81 -4.55 5.73
CA ARG A 21 16.61 -3.33 6.52
C ARG A 21 17.85 -3.08 7.39
N ARG A 22 18.41 -1.87 7.33
CA ARG A 22 19.53 -1.47 8.18
C ARG A 22 19.00 -1.10 9.57
N GLU A 23 19.84 -1.20 10.59
CA GLU A 23 19.52 -0.79 11.96
C GLU A 23 19.05 0.67 12.08
N TYR A 24 19.44 1.53 11.13
CA TYR A 24 19.05 2.94 11.04
C TYR A 24 17.89 3.22 10.08
N ASP A 25 17.30 2.20 9.46
CA ASP A 25 16.12 2.40 8.62
C ASP A 25 14.98 2.88 9.53
N ARG A 26 14.58 4.14 9.36
CA ARG A 26 13.44 4.71 10.08
C ARG A 26 12.20 3.87 9.78
N GLU A 27 11.33 3.70 10.79
CA GLU A 27 9.98 3.18 10.59
C GLU A 27 9.25 4.10 9.59
N GLY A 28 9.25 3.70 8.32
CA GLY A 28 8.51 4.38 7.28
C GLY A 28 7.03 4.09 7.42
N PHE A 29 6.21 5.10 7.14
CA PHE A 29 4.78 4.91 6.94
C PHE A 29 4.58 4.15 5.62
N SER A 30 4.48 2.84 5.72
CA SER A 30 4.30 1.95 4.58
C SER A 30 3.41 0.81 5.01
N PRO A 31 2.35 0.49 4.24
CA PRO A 31 2.00 1.01 2.90
C PRO A 31 1.22 2.35 2.87
N LEU A 32 1.11 2.95 1.67
CA LEU A 32 0.26 4.11 1.38
C LEU A 32 -1.17 3.66 1.06
N ILE A 33 -2.13 4.22 1.78
CA ILE A 33 -3.56 3.95 1.68
C ILE A 33 -4.28 5.23 1.27
N LEU A 34 -5.02 5.17 0.16
CA LEU A 34 -5.94 6.22 -0.24
C LEU A 34 -7.29 5.97 0.40
N VAL A 35 -7.81 6.91 1.17
CA VAL A 35 -9.14 6.83 1.78
C VAL A 35 -10.08 7.73 0.99
N VAL A 36 -11.12 7.15 0.41
CA VAL A 36 -12.16 7.85 -0.33
C VAL A 36 -13.43 7.83 0.49
N ASP A 37 -13.84 8.97 1.04
CA ASP A 37 -15.02 9.08 1.89
C ASP A 37 -15.73 10.41 1.63
N GLU A 38 -17.03 10.34 1.31
CA GLU A 38 -17.85 11.53 1.04
C GLU A 38 -18.17 12.31 2.34
N ASP A 39 -18.11 11.63 3.49
CA ASP A 39 -18.34 12.23 4.80
C ASP A 39 -17.02 12.69 5.46
N ALA A 40 -16.96 13.99 5.77
CA ALA A 40 -15.73 14.62 6.26
C ALA A 40 -15.31 14.11 7.65
N ASP A 41 -16.27 13.85 8.53
CA ASP A 41 -16.03 13.39 9.90
C ASP A 41 -15.54 11.93 9.92
N SER A 42 -16.15 11.08 9.10
CA SER A 42 -15.73 9.69 8.88
C SER A 42 -14.35 9.61 8.23
N SER A 43 -14.06 10.45 7.23
CA SER A 43 -12.74 10.54 6.60
C SER A 43 -11.66 10.89 7.63
N ALA A 44 -11.88 11.94 8.42
CA ALA A 44 -10.90 12.41 9.42
C ALA A 44 -10.64 11.35 10.50
N ARG A 45 -11.69 10.62 10.92
CA ARG A 45 -11.56 9.53 11.88
C ARG A 45 -10.75 8.36 11.31
N SER A 46 -11.06 7.95 10.09
CA SER A 46 -10.33 6.90 9.35
C SER A 46 -8.85 7.26 9.20
N GLU A 47 -8.57 8.50 8.81
CA GLU A 47 -7.22 9.03 8.67
C GLU A 47 -6.45 9.00 9.99
N ALA A 48 -7.03 9.53 11.08
CA ALA A 48 -6.38 9.56 12.38
C ALA A 48 -6.03 8.16 12.90
N ILE A 49 -6.94 7.19 12.73
CA ILE A 49 -6.72 5.79 13.12
C ILE A 49 -5.59 5.17 12.30
N LEU A 50 -5.63 5.30 10.97
CA LEU A 50 -4.64 4.69 10.08
C LEU A 50 -3.25 5.34 10.26
N ALA A 51 -3.20 6.65 10.45
CA ALA A 51 -1.96 7.37 10.76
C ALA A 51 -1.37 6.95 12.11
N ALA A 52 -2.20 6.77 13.14
CA ALA A 52 -1.77 6.25 14.44
C ALA A 52 -1.16 4.84 14.32
N LEU A 53 -1.67 4.04 13.38
CA LEU A 53 -1.19 2.69 13.06
C LEU A 53 0.00 2.67 12.08
N LYS A 54 0.61 3.83 11.83
CA LYS A 54 1.79 3.99 10.98
C LYS A 54 1.55 3.64 9.49
N PHE A 55 0.32 3.73 9.01
CA PHE A 55 0.06 3.77 7.56
C PHE A 55 0.26 5.17 7.02
N ALA A 56 0.75 5.28 5.78
CA ALA A 56 0.67 6.55 5.07
C ALA A 56 -0.75 6.68 4.53
N VAL A 57 -1.40 7.82 4.76
CA VAL A 57 -2.80 8.03 4.38
C VAL A 57 -2.91 9.24 3.47
N ALA A 58 -3.67 9.11 2.39
CA ALA A 58 -4.09 10.22 1.56
C ALA A 58 -5.63 10.27 1.55
N PRO A 59 -6.27 11.33 2.06
CA PRO A 59 -7.72 11.45 1.99
C PRO A 59 -8.15 11.97 0.61
N ALA A 60 -9.34 11.54 0.16
CA ALA A 60 -10.05 12.06 -1.01
C ALA A 60 -11.55 12.06 -0.72
N ARG A 61 -12.26 13.09 -1.16
CA ARG A 61 -13.69 13.29 -0.89
C ARG A 61 -14.59 12.90 -2.06
N SER A 62 -14.00 12.59 -3.20
CA SER A 62 -14.71 12.23 -4.42
C SER A 62 -13.92 11.25 -5.26
N ALA A 63 -14.61 10.56 -6.17
CA ALA A 63 -13.97 9.63 -7.09
C ALA A 63 -12.97 10.33 -8.03
N ASP A 64 -13.27 11.55 -8.48
CA ASP A 64 -12.39 12.36 -9.32
C ASP A 64 -11.10 12.78 -8.57
N GLU A 65 -11.24 13.22 -7.32
CA GLU A 65 -10.09 13.51 -6.45
C GLU A 65 -9.26 12.26 -6.18
N ALA A 66 -9.92 11.13 -5.89
CA ALA A 66 -9.26 9.85 -5.71
C ALA A 66 -8.42 9.47 -6.94
N LEU A 67 -8.96 9.68 -8.15
CA LEU A 67 -8.26 9.41 -9.40
C LEU A 67 -7.02 10.30 -9.58
N ALA A 68 -7.12 11.58 -9.23
CA ALA A 68 -5.99 12.51 -9.26
C ALA A 68 -4.90 12.09 -8.28
N VAL A 69 -5.27 11.76 -7.03
CA VAL A 69 -4.35 11.29 -5.99
C VAL A 69 -3.70 9.96 -6.38
N MET A 70 -4.44 9.03 -6.97
CA MET A 70 -3.88 7.76 -7.43
C MET A 70 -2.82 7.95 -8.52
N ARG A 71 -3.04 8.88 -9.45
CA ARG A 71 -2.07 9.19 -10.51
C ARG A 71 -0.79 9.82 -9.94
N ALA A 72 -0.93 10.67 -8.92
CA ALA A 72 0.21 11.37 -8.32
C ALA A 72 1.01 10.48 -7.35
N LEU A 73 0.33 9.73 -6.47
CA LEU A 73 0.95 9.05 -5.33
C LEU A 73 1.05 7.54 -5.46
N ARG A 74 0.33 6.92 -6.41
CA ARG A 74 0.36 5.47 -6.67
C ARG A 74 0.17 4.64 -5.38
N PRO A 75 -1.00 4.77 -4.71
CA PRO A 75 -1.27 4.10 -3.45
C PRO A 75 -1.22 2.57 -3.59
N ASN A 76 -0.93 1.89 -2.49
CA ASN A 76 -0.94 0.44 -2.43
C ASN A 76 -2.35 -0.13 -2.25
N LEU A 77 -3.27 0.64 -1.67
CA LEU A 77 -4.65 0.24 -1.43
C LEU A 77 -5.55 1.47 -1.50
N VAL A 78 -6.74 1.31 -2.08
CA VAL A 78 -7.82 2.28 -1.96
C VAL A 78 -8.85 1.73 -1.00
N VAL A 79 -9.24 2.52 0.00
CA VAL A 79 -10.30 2.23 0.96
C VAL A 79 -11.43 3.20 0.63
N ALA A 80 -12.55 2.70 0.14
CA ALA A 80 -13.65 3.54 -0.33
C ALA A 80 -14.91 3.33 0.50
N ARG A 81 -15.38 4.40 1.16
CA ARG A 81 -16.70 4.52 1.76
C ARG A 81 -17.49 5.51 0.90
N VAL A 82 -18.06 4.98 -0.18
CA VAL A 82 -18.79 5.79 -1.17
C VAL A 82 -20.18 5.20 -1.39
N SER A 83 -21.13 6.07 -1.71
CA SER A 83 -22.51 5.66 -1.98
C SER A 83 -22.63 4.79 -3.25
N ASP A 84 -21.75 5.00 -4.24
CA ASP A 84 -21.71 4.23 -5.50
C ASP A 84 -20.30 3.65 -5.75
N PRO A 85 -20.01 2.45 -5.23
CA PRO A 85 -18.72 1.79 -5.42
C PRO A 85 -18.48 1.37 -6.88
N GLN A 86 -19.54 1.03 -7.63
CA GLN A 86 -19.43 0.59 -9.02
C GLN A 86 -18.96 1.72 -9.94
N ARG A 87 -19.33 2.96 -9.65
CA ARG A 87 -18.82 4.12 -10.38
C ARG A 87 -17.31 4.28 -10.16
N LEU A 88 -16.84 4.18 -8.92
CA LEU A 88 -15.41 4.27 -8.60
C LEU A 88 -14.61 3.15 -9.29
N GLU A 89 -15.10 1.91 -9.22
CA GLU A 89 -14.44 0.77 -9.89
C GLU A 89 -14.36 0.95 -11.40
N ARG A 90 -15.44 1.39 -12.06
CA ARG A 90 -15.44 1.68 -13.50
C ARG A 90 -14.45 2.78 -13.88
N GLN A 91 -14.38 3.84 -13.08
CA GLN A 91 -13.41 4.91 -13.29
C GLN A 91 -11.97 4.41 -13.08
N MET A 92 -11.73 3.54 -12.11
CA MET A 92 -10.42 2.93 -11.87
C MET A 92 -10.01 1.95 -12.96
N ALA A 93 -10.95 1.16 -13.48
CA ALA A 93 -10.71 0.24 -14.58
C ALA A 93 -10.36 0.95 -15.90
N SER A 94 -10.72 2.23 -16.04
CA SER A 94 -10.43 3.03 -17.23
C SER A 94 -8.94 3.34 -17.45
N SER A 95 -8.09 3.18 -16.44
CA SER A 95 -6.65 3.44 -16.55
C SER A 95 -5.84 2.25 -16.02
N GLU A 96 -4.90 1.74 -16.82
CA GLU A 96 -4.04 0.59 -16.44
C GLU A 96 -3.27 0.84 -15.12
N LEU A 97 -2.88 2.10 -14.90
CA LEU A 97 -2.19 2.53 -13.69
C LEU A 97 -3.06 2.36 -12.44
N THR A 98 -4.36 2.64 -12.51
CA THR A 98 -5.28 2.57 -11.36
C THR A 98 -5.93 1.20 -11.24
N ALA A 99 -6.07 0.45 -12.34
CA ALA A 99 -6.63 -0.89 -12.36
C ALA A 99 -5.81 -1.92 -11.56
N ALA A 100 -4.50 -1.70 -11.42
CA ALA A 100 -3.62 -2.57 -10.64
C ALA A 100 -3.72 -2.36 -9.11
N VAL A 101 -4.40 -1.29 -8.65
CA VAL A 101 -4.52 -0.99 -7.22
C VAL A 101 -5.79 -1.64 -6.67
N PRO A 102 -5.69 -2.48 -5.62
CA PRO A 102 -6.88 -3.08 -5.01
C PRO A 102 -7.75 -2.01 -4.36
N VAL A 103 -9.07 -2.23 -4.44
CA VAL A 103 -10.09 -1.40 -3.80
C VAL A 103 -10.76 -2.22 -2.71
N LEU A 104 -10.80 -1.68 -1.49
CA LEU A 104 -11.56 -2.21 -0.37
C LEU A 104 -12.78 -1.29 -0.17
N ILE A 105 -13.97 -1.82 -0.47
CA ILE A 105 -15.22 -1.12 -0.18
C ILE A 105 -15.55 -1.29 1.30
N VAL A 106 -15.69 -0.18 2.00
CA VAL A 106 -16.06 -0.16 3.42
C VAL A 106 -17.56 -0.04 3.51
N THR A 107 -18.21 -1.09 4.01
CA THR A 107 -19.64 -1.09 4.30
C THR A 107 -19.91 -0.56 5.71
N ASP A 108 -21.16 -0.21 6.00
CA ASP A 108 -21.55 0.33 7.31
C ASP A 108 -21.35 -0.68 8.46
N ASP A 109 -21.33 -1.98 8.16
CA ASP A 109 -21.00 -3.04 9.12
C ASP A 109 -19.55 -2.98 9.62
N MET A 110 -18.65 -2.33 8.86
CA MET A 110 -17.23 -2.16 9.21
C MET A 110 -16.99 -0.87 10.00
N ARG A 111 -17.88 -0.55 10.95
CA ARG A 111 -17.74 0.61 11.86
C ARG A 111 -16.58 0.45 12.84
N ALA A 112 -16.22 -0.78 13.19
CA ALA A 112 -15.17 -1.03 14.15
C ALA A 112 -13.79 -0.88 13.49
N PRO A 113 -12.88 -0.07 14.07
CA PRO A 113 -11.54 0.13 13.51
C PRO A 113 -10.78 -1.17 13.26
N GLN A 114 -10.91 -2.15 14.17
CA GLN A 114 -10.26 -3.46 14.03
C GLN A 114 -10.65 -4.22 12.76
N ASP A 115 -11.90 -4.13 12.31
CA ASP A 115 -12.39 -4.87 11.14
C ASP A 115 -11.84 -4.28 9.86
N LEU A 116 -11.79 -2.94 9.78
CA LEU A 116 -11.13 -2.22 8.70
C LEU A 116 -9.65 -2.60 8.60
N ILE A 117 -8.94 -2.61 9.73
CA ILE A 117 -7.51 -2.95 9.78
C ILE A 117 -7.29 -4.41 9.35
N ALA A 118 -8.12 -5.34 9.82
CA ALA A 118 -8.03 -6.74 9.45
C ALA A 118 -8.24 -6.94 7.94
N ALA A 119 -9.22 -6.25 7.36
CA ALA A 119 -9.46 -6.27 5.92
C ALA A 119 -8.29 -5.68 5.12
N ILE A 120 -7.77 -4.52 5.53
CA ILE A 120 -6.59 -3.89 4.93
C ILE A 120 -5.40 -4.86 4.94
N ARG A 121 -5.11 -5.47 6.09
CA ARG A 121 -4.00 -6.44 6.23
C ARG A 121 -4.19 -7.67 5.35
N ARG A 122 -5.41 -8.18 5.22
CA ARG A 122 -5.72 -9.33 4.36
C ARG A 122 -5.42 -9.02 2.89
N VAL A 123 -5.83 -7.84 2.40
CA VAL A 123 -5.62 -7.42 1.01
C VAL A 123 -4.13 -7.19 0.72
N LEU A 124 -3.41 -6.53 1.63
CA LEU A 124 -1.97 -6.27 1.48
C LEU A 124 -1.13 -7.55 1.60
N GLY A 125 -1.51 -8.44 2.52
CA GLY A 125 -0.85 -9.73 2.72
C GLY A 125 -0.91 -10.62 1.48
N ALA A 126 -2.05 -10.63 0.77
CA ALA A 126 -2.21 -11.39 -0.46
C ALA A 126 -1.25 -10.95 -1.60
N ARG A 127 -0.75 -9.70 -1.58
CA ARG A 127 0.18 -9.16 -2.58
C ARG A 127 1.65 -9.39 -2.26
N THR A 128 1.99 -9.77 -1.03
CA THR A 128 3.40 -9.88 -0.59
C THR A 128 3.96 -11.30 -0.84
N VAL A 129 3.13 -12.26 -1.26
CA VAL A 129 3.49 -13.69 -1.45
C VAL A 129 3.75 -14.03 -2.94
N ALA A 130 4.08 -13.05 -3.78
CA ALA A 130 4.44 -13.27 -5.19
C ALA A 130 5.92 -13.00 -5.45
#